data_AF-A0A2A5VU02-F1
#
_entry.id   AF-A0A2A5VU02-F1
#
_cell.length_a   1.000
_cell.length_b   1.000
_cell.length_c   1.000
_cell.angle_alpha   90.00
_cell.angle_beta   90.00
_cell.angle_gamma   90.00
#
_symmetry.space_group_name_H-M   'P 1'
#
loop_
_entity.id
_entity.type
_entity.pdbx_description
1 polymer ?
#
loop_
_entity_poly.entity_id
_entity_poly.type
_entity_poly.pdbx_seq_one_letter_code
_entity_poly.pdbx_strand_id
1 'polypeptide(L)'
;MWKSKIKKWPKIDSCSEVQAFVNQMCIEYDVPAIKVIVKSKSWVEWFAGAGVWACAFWWAQDDKSDEFVRYIAFDGQKCRISGNDRSIPIKIKHRYQVAERVHTVIHEFIHHYFHHYFKINTDGHGSMFRKMEREMNAEYGIYFFYSRDNYARMFHNFWGFGFGKRKPNATDRGWIEVE
;
A
#
# COMPACT_ATOMS: atom_id res chain seq x y z
N MET A 1 -1.20 -25.44 -13.22
CA MET A 1 -0.32 -25.03 -12.11
C MET A 1 -1.19 -24.32 -11.09
N TRP A 2 -1.63 -25.04 -10.06
CA TRP A 2 -0.92 -25.18 -8.76
C TRP A 2 -1.13 -23.93 -7.91
N LYS A 3 -1.84 -24.13 -6.81
CA LYS A 3 -2.07 -23.16 -5.74
C LYS A 3 -0.81 -22.30 -5.57
N SER A 4 -0.82 -21.06 -6.08
CA SER A 4 0.13 -20.09 -5.53
C SER A 4 -0.20 -20.07 -4.04
N LYS A 5 0.80 -20.38 -3.19
CA LYS A 5 0.60 -20.22 -1.76
C LYS A 5 0.27 -18.75 -1.56
N ILE A 6 -0.97 -18.46 -1.16
CA ILE A 6 -1.40 -17.11 -0.79
C ILE A 6 -0.33 -16.56 0.17
N LYS A 7 0.30 -15.45 -0.21
CA LYS A 7 1.29 -14.75 0.60
C LYS A 7 0.63 -14.39 1.94
N LYS A 8 1.37 -14.55 3.02
CA LYS A 8 0.94 -14.06 4.33
C LYS A 8 0.83 -12.53 4.27
N TRP A 9 -0.08 -11.97 5.06
CA TRP A 9 -0.20 -10.51 5.13
C TRP A 9 1.07 -9.91 5.71
N PRO A 10 1.60 -8.83 5.10
CA PRO A 10 2.80 -8.19 5.60
C PRO A 10 2.51 -7.53 6.95
N LYS A 11 3.55 -7.43 7.77
CA LYS A 11 3.53 -6.58 8.95
C LYS A 11 3.56 -5.12 8.49
N ILE A 12 2.60 -4.32 8.92
CA ILE A 12 2.40 -2.92 8.47
C ILE A 12 1.87 -2.04 9.61
N ASP A 13 2.41 -2.24 10.80
CA ASP A 13 1.99 -1.57 12.03
C ASP A 13 2.82 -0.32 12.34
N SER A 14 3.93 -0.14 11.63
CA SER A 14 4.77 1.05 11.63
C SER A 14 5.15 1.45 10.21
N CYS A 15 5.67 2.67 10.02
CA CYS A 15 6.14 3.07 8.69
C CYS A 15 7.47 2.38 8.29
N SER A 16 8.28 1.90 9.24
CA SER A 16 9.45 1.09 8.93
C SER A 16 9.05 -0.28 8.38
N GLU A 17 7.97 -0.86 8.88
CA GLU A 17 7.40 -2.10 8.36
C GLU A 17 6.72 -1.89 7.00
N VAL A 18 6.05 -0.75 6.80
CA VAL A 18 5.58 -0.33 5.46
C VAL A 18 6.75 -0.13 4.50
N GLN A 19 7.85 0.50 4.94
CA GLN A 19 9.07 0.65 4.14
C GLN A 19 9.66 -0.71 3.77
N ALA A 20 9.71 -1.66 4.71
CA ALA A 20 10.19 -3.02 4.43
C ALA A 20 9.30 -3.72 3.39
N PHE A 21 7.98 -3.57 3.50
CA PHE A 21 7.05 -4.12 2.52
C PHE A 21 7.22 -3.48 1.13
N VAL A 22 7.37 -2.17 1.05
CA VAL A 22 7.66 -1.47 -0.21
C VAL A 22 8.99 -1.91 -0.80
N ASN A 23 10.05 -2.04 0.02
CA ASN A 23 11.36 -2.52 -0.43
C ASN A 23 11.27 -3.93 -1.01
N GLN A 24 10.51 -4.82 -0.37
CA GLN A 24 10.26 -6.16 -0.90
C GLN A 24 9.59 -6.09 -2.27
N MET A 25 8.56 -5.27 -2.45
CA MET A 25 7.90 -5.11 -3.76
C MET A 25 8.83 -4.50 -4.81
N CYS A 26 9.67 -3.53 -4.45
CA CYS A 26 10.70 -2.98 -5.34
C CYS A 26 11.63 -4.07 -5.87
N ILE A 27 12.07 -5.00 -5.02
CA ILE A 27 12.91 -6.13 -5.42
C ILE A 27 12.12 -7.12 -6.29
N GLU A 28 10.92 -7.51 -5.87
CA GLU A 28 10.10 -8.50 -6.57
C GLU A 28 9.67 -8.06 -7.98
N TYR A 29 9.42 -6.76 -8.16
CA TYR A 29 8.92 -6.17 -9.41
C TYR A 29 9.97 -5.32 -10.14
N ASP A 30 11.24 -5.37 -9.72
CA ASP A 30 12.36 -4.65 -10.31
C ASP A 30 12.10 -3.13 -10.50
N VAL A 31 11.52 -2.52 -9.46
CA VAL A 31 11.26 -1.07 -9.40
C VAL A 31 12.34 -0.40 -8.53
N PRO A 32 12.94 0.73 -8.95
CA PRO A 32 13.93 1.46 -8.14
C PRO A 32 13.40 1.81 -6.75
N ALA A 33 14.31 1.99 -5.80
CA ALA A 33 13.97 2.23 -4.41
C ALA A 33 12.99 3.41 -4.22
N ILE A 34 11.96 3.16 -3.41
CA ILE A 34 10.91 4.12 -3.07
C ILE A 34 11.02 4.45 -1.58
N LYS A 35 11.04 5.75 -1.23
CA LYS A 35 11.11 6.21 0.16
C LYS A 35 9.70 6.40 0.72
N VAL A 36 9.41 5.72 1.82
CA VAL A 36 8.18 5.91 2.60
C VAL A 36 8.42 7.06 3.57
N ILE A 37 7.55 8.08 3.50
CA ILE A 37 7.63 9.26 4.36
C ILE A 37 6.29 9.53 5.05
N VAL A 38 6.35 10.29 6.14
CA VAL A 38 5.15 10.75 6.85
C VAL A 38 4.93 12.23 6.62
N LYS A 39 3.69 12.60 6.29
CA LYS A 39 3.24 13.98 6.12
C LYS A 39 1.99 14.24 6.96
N SER A 40 1.65 15.51 7.20
CA SER A 40 0.39 15.82 7.89
C SER A 40 -0.80 15.39 7.03
N LYS A 41 -1.93 15.08 7.67
CA LYS A 41 -3.18 14.79 6.96
C LYS A 41 -3.55 15.90 5.97
N SER A 42 -3.45 17.15 6.41
CA SER A 42 -3.70 18.32 5.55
C SER A 42 -2.80 18.37 4.32
N TRP A 43 -1.53 17.96 4.43
CA TRP A 43 -0.61 17.93 3.31
C TRP A 43 -0.98 16.83 2.32
N VAL A 44 -1.31 15.62 2.80
CA VAL A 44 -1.71 14.51 1.94
C VAL A 44 -3.02 14.83 1.21
N GLU A 45 -4.00 15.38 1.91
CA GLU A 45 -5.29 15.77 1.32
C GLU A 45 -5.15 16.94 0.34
N TRP A 46 -4.25 17.89 0.60
CA TRP A 46 -3.94 18.97 -0.35
C TRP A 46 -3.31 18.42 -1.64
N PHE A 47 -2.43 17.42 -1.52
CA PHE A 47 -1.71 16.87 -2.67
C PHE A 47 -2.56 15.90 -3.50
N ALA A 48 -3.27 14.98 -2.85
CA ALA A 48 -3.93 13.84 -3.51
C ALA A 48 -5.46 13.88 -3.46
N GLY A 49 -6.05 14.89 -2.79
CA GLY A 49 -7.49 15.08 -2.70
C GLY A 49 -8.08 14.75 -1.33
N ALA A 50 -9.27 15.29 -1.07
CA ALA A 50 -9.93 15.17 0.22
C ALA A 50 -10.23 13.71 0.60
N GLY A 51 -9.92 13.33 1.85
CA GLY A 51 -10.14 11.98 2.37
C GLY A 51 -9.04 10.97 2.02
N VAL A 52 -8.07 11.34 1.18
CA VAL A 52 -6.90 10.51 0.86
C VAL A 52 -5.90 10.54 2.02
N TRP A 53 -5.28 9.41 2.30
CA TRP A 53 -4.35 9.24 3.43
C TRP A 53 -2.99 8.64 3.03
N ALA A 54 -2.78 8.39 1.74
CA ALA A 54 -1.49 8.07 1.15
C ALA A 54 -1.38 8.66 -0.26
N CYS A 55 -0.17 8.92 -0.75
CA CYS A 55 0.04 9.30 -2.14
C CYS A 55 1.44 8.95 -2.64
N ALA A 56 1.51 8.51 -3.90
CA ALA A 56 2.73 8.32 -4.65
C ALA A 56 3.12 9.61 -5.41
N PHE A 57 4.41 9.93 -5.39
CA PHE A 57 4.95 11.04 -6.18
C PHE A 57 6.45 10.89 -6.41
N TRP A 58 6.95 11.57 -7.43
CA TRP A 58 8.34 11.51 -7.84
C TRP A 58 8.80 12.84 -8.42
N TRP A 59 10.10 13.13 -8.33
CA TRP A 59 10.72 14.31 -8.93
C TRP A 59 12.03 13.93 -9.60
N ALA A 60 12.36 14.59 -10.71
CA ALA A 60 13.67 14.44 -11.34
C ALA A 60 14.74 14.95 -10.36
N GLN A 61 15.82 14.20 -10.18
CA GLN A 61 16.86 14.54 -9.23
C GLN A 61 17.58 15.84 -9.61
N ASP A 62 17.69 16.10 -10.92
CA ASP A 62 18.01 17.40 -11.50
C ASP A 62 17.28 17.57 -12.85
N ASP A 63 17.33 18.78 -13.42
CA ASP A 63 16.65 19.16 -14.66
C ASP A 63 17.12 18.35 -15.90
N LYS A 64 18.17 17.53 -15.77
CA LYS A 64 18.77 16.75 -16.85
C LYS A 64 18.82 15.24 -16.55
N SER A 65 18.39 14.80 -15.38
CA SER A 65 18.50 13.41 -14.97
C SER A 65 17.25 12.62 -15.36
N ASP A 66 17.45 11.44 -15.95
CA ASP A 66 16.41 10.40 -16.05
C ASP A 66 16.18 9.68 -14.71
N GLU A 67 16.95 10.05 -13.68
CA GLU A 67 16.82 9.53 -12.33
C GLU A 67 15.78 10.33 -11.55
N PHE A 68 14.81 9.61 -11.00
CA PHE A 68 13.75 10.18 -10.18
C PHE A 68 13.93 9.75 -8.74
N VAL A 69 13.72 10.67 -7.81
CA VAL A 69 13.55 10.30 -6.40
C VAL A 69 12.08 9.99 -6.18
N ARG A 70 11.79 8.79 -5.66
CA ARG A 70 10.45 8.22 -5.56
C ARG A 70 9.97 8.18 -4.11
N TYR A 71 8.72 8.59 -3.90
CA TYR A 71 8.13 8.66 -2.57
C TYR A 71 6.73 8.07 -2.51
N ILE A 72 6.44 7.44 -1.38
CA ILE A 72 5.07 7.21 -0.93
C ILE A 72 4.91 7.95 0.39
N ALA A 73 4.06 8.98 0.41
CA ALA A 73 3.71 9.68 1.64
C ALA A 73 2.48 9.02 2.27
N PHE A 74 2.51 8.84 3.59
CA PHE A 74 1.34 8.50 4.38
C PHE A 74 0.99 9.63 5.34
N ASP A 75 -0.30 9.78 5.65
CA ASP A 75 -0.72 10.71 6.69
C ASP A 75 -0.19 10.26 8.06
N GLY A 76 0.25 11.23 8.88
CA GLY A 76 0.84 10.98 10.20
C GLY A 76 -0.13 10.50 11.28
N GLN A 77 -1.43 10.56 11.03
CA GLN A 77 -2.45 9.96 11.90
C GLN A 77 -2.59 8.45 11.65
N LYS A 78 -2.33 8.01 10.42
CA LYS A 78 -2.44 6.64 9.92
C LYS A 78 -1.09 5.93 9.82
N CYS A 79 0.02 6.65 9.72
CA CYS A 79 1.37 6.08 9.76
C CYS A 79 2.20 6.92 10.73
N ARG A 80 2.56 6.35 11.88
CA ARG A 80 3.40 7.04 12.88
C ARG A 80 4.83 6.54 12.77
N ILE A 81 5.77 7.45 12.50
CA ILE A 81 7.20 7.29 12.78
C ILE A 81 7.45 8.02 14.09
N SER A 82 7.81 7.31 15.17
CA SER A 82 8.44 7.97 16.30
C SER A 82 9.95 7.77 16.18
N GLY A 83 10.70 8.87 16.12
CA GLY A 83 12.17 8.88 16.12
C GLY A 83 12.81 8.41 17.43
N ASN A 84 12.00 7.96 18.39
CA ASN A 84 12.43 7.12 19.49
C ASN A 84 11.70 5.78 19.32
N ASP A 85 12.48 4.72 19.16
CA ASP A 85 12.02 3.36 19.04
C ASP A 85 10.97 3.01 20.10
N ARG A 86 9.87 2.39 19.62
CA ARG A 86 8.76 1.73 20.34
C ARG A 86 7.47 2.55 20.56
N SER A 87 6.44 2.04 19.87
CA SER A 87 5.13 1.67 20.42
C SER A 87 4.00 2.70 20.50
N ILE A 88 3.68 3.39 19.41
CA ILE A 88 2.26 3.63 19.14
C ILE A 88 1.87 2.80 17.91
N PRO A 89 1.45 1.54 18.11
CA PRO A 89 0.93 0.72 17.03
C PRO A 89 -0.15 1.52 16.33
N ILE A 90 -0.14 1.49 15.00
CA ILE A 90 -1.24 2.13 14.31
C ILE A 90 -2.54 1.47 14.77
N LYS A 91 -3.53 2.30 15.13
CA LYS A 91 -4.79 1.86 15.73
C LYS A 91 -5.66 1.12 14.70
N ILE A 92 -5.39 -0.17 14.53
CA ILE A 92 -6.20 -1.11 13.76
C ILE A 92 -7.12 -1.82 14.73
N LYS A 93 -8.41 -1.49 14.66
CA LYS A 93 -9.47 -2.07 15.49
C LYS A 93 -10.05 -3.33 14.87
N HIS A 94 -10.07 -3.39 13.54
CA HIS A 94 -10.80 -4.39 12.79
C HIS A 94 -9.92 -5.01 11.70
N ARG A 95 -10.13 -6.30 11.43
CA ARG A 95 -9.38 -7.04 10.40
C ARG A 95 -9.44 -6.39 9.03
N TYR A 96 -10.60 -5.87 8.61
CA TYR A 96 -10.73 -5.21 7.31
C TYR A 96 -9.78 -4.01 7.15
N GLN A 97 -9.42 -3.34 8.24
CA GLN A 97 -8.51 -2.19 8.20
C GLN A 97 -7.07 -2.60 7.91
N VAL A 98 -6.70 -3.86 8.19
CA VAL A 98 -5.39 -4.37 7.76
C VAL A 98 -5.41 -4.60 6.25
N ALA A 99 -6.45 -5.26 5.72
CA ALA A 99 -6.61 -5.48 4.28
C ALA A 99 -6.62 -4.16 3.50
N GLU A 100 -7.37 -3.17 3.97
CA GLU A 100 -7.42 -1.82 3.40
C GLU A 100 -6.02 -1.19 3.32
N ARG A 101 -5.16 -1.41 4.32
CA ARG A 101 -3.80 -0.86 4.31
C ARG A 101 -2.86 -1.59 3.40
N VAL A 102 -2.89 -2.92 3.40
CA VAL A 102 -2.10 -3.72 2.46
C VAL A 102 -2.45 -3.28 1.04
N HIS A 103 -3.75 -3.15 0.75
CA HIS A 103 -4.26 -2.63 -0.50
C HIS A 103 -3.71 -1.23 -0.82
N THR A 104 -3.76 -0.27 0.11
CA THR A 104 -3.24 1.08 -0.15
C THR A 104 -1.74 1.10 -0.41
N VAL A 105 -0.93 0.32 0.32
CA VAL A 105 0.51 0.25 0.03
C VAL A 105 0.75 -0.31 -1.38
N ILE A 106 0.00 -1.34 -1.77
CA ILE A 106 0.03 -1.90 -3.14
C ILE A 106 -0.42 -0.84 -4.17
N HIS A 107 -1.50 -0.11 -3.91
CA HIS A 107 -2.03 0.94 -4.79
C HIS A 107 -0.97 1.99 -5.10
N GLU A 108 -0.35 2.56 -4.07
CA GLU A 108 0.69 3.58 -4.24
C GLU A 108 1.95 3.03 -4.93
N PHE A 109 2.29 1.75 -4.68
CA PHE A 109 3.39 1.10 -5.37
C PHE A 109 3.15 0.97 -6.88
N ILE A 110 1.92 0.64 -7.30
CA ILE A 110 1.60 0.45 -8.71
C ILE A 110 1.75 1.76 -9.50
N HIS A 111 1.45 2.91 -8.90
CA HIS A 111 1.75 4.21 -9.51
C HIS A 111 3.24 4.34 -9.89
N HIS A 112 4.14 3.93 -8.99
CA HIS A 112 5.59 3.91 -9.27
C HIS A 112 6.00 2.87 -10.31
N TYR A 113 5.39 1.67 -10.27
CA TYR A 113 5.64 0.64 -11.28
C TYR A 113 5.33 1.15 -12.69
N PHE A 114 4.16 1.76 -12.88
CA PHE A 114 3.77 2.28 -14.19
C PHE A 114 4.61 3.47 -14.62
N HIS A 115 4.95 4.37 -13.70
CA HIS A 115 5.88 5.45 -14.00
C HIS A 115 7.26 4.92 -14.40
N HIS A 116 7.77 3.87 -13.74
CA HIS A 116 9.08 3.31 -14.04
C HIS A 116 9.14 2.67 -15.44
N TYR A 117 8.24 1.74 -15.74
CA TYR A 117 8.29 0.92 -16.95
C TYR A 117 7.67 1.58 -18.18
N PHE A 118 6.67 2.43 -18.01
CA PHE A 118 5.91 3.01 -19.13
C PHE A 118 6.04 4.52 -19.21
N LYS A 119 6.67 5.19 -18.24
CA LYS A 119 6.77 6.66 -18.15
C LYS A 119 5.41 7.36 -18.21
N ILE A 120 4.36 6.70 -17.75
CA ILE A 120 3.00 7.25 -17.74
C ILE A 120 2.58 7.64 -16.32
N ASN A 121 1.83 8.73 -16.24
CA ASN A 121 1.07 9.05 -15.04
C ASN A 121 -0.24 8.24 -15.05
N THR A 122 -0.57 7.64 -13.91
CA THR A 122 -1.72 6.75 -13.71
C THR A 122 -2.80 7.31 -12.78
N ASP A 123 -2.86 8.63 -12.58
CA ASP A 123 -3.90 9.31 -11.77
C ASP A 123 -5.35 8.90 -12.09
N GLY A 124 -5.63 8.53 -13.35
CA GLY A 124 -6.95 8.07 -13.79
C GLY A 124 -7.26 6.58 -13.53
N HIS A 125 -6.31 5.81 -12.98
CA HIS A 125 -6.44 4.37 -12.68
C HIS A 125 -7.07 3.55 -13.82
N GLY A 126 -6.39 3.54 -14.98
CA GLY A 126 -6.85 2.83 -16.18
C GLY A 126 -6.99 1.31 -16.00
N SER A 127 -7.50 0.63 -17.03
CA SER A 127 -7.80 -0.81 -16.97
C SER A 127 -6.59 -1.68 -16.61
N MET A 128 -5.41 -1.37 -17.15
CA MET A 128 -4.16 -2.07 -16.82
C MET A 128 -3.74 -1.86 -15.36
N PHE A 129 -3.86 -0.63 -14.84
CA PHE A 129 -3.60 -0.33 -13.44
C PHE A 129 -4.49 -1.18 -12.53
N ARG A 130 -5.82 -1.17 -12.78
CA ARG A 130 -6.79 -1.92 -11.99
C ARG A 130 -6.59 -3.43 -12.09
N LYS A 131 -6.16 -3.93 -13.25
CA LYS A 131 -5.84 -5.35 -13.42
C LYS A 131 -4.67 -5.74 -12.52
N MET A 132 -3.56 -4.99 -12.59
CA MET A 132 -2.39 -5.22 -11.74
C MET A 132 -2.74 -5.09 -10.25
N GLU A 133 -3.55 -4.10 -9.89
CA GLU A 133 -4.00 -3.91 -8.51
C GLU A 133 -4.76 -5.12 -7.97
N ARG A 134 -5.68 -5.68 -8.76
CA ARG A 134 -6.39 -6.92 -8.39
C ARG A 134 -5.45 -8.11 -8.30
N GLU A 135 -4.54 -8.27 -9.25
CA GLU A 135 -3.59 -9.39 -9.28
C GLU A 135 -2.66 -9.37 -8.07
N MET A 136 -2.03 -8.23 -7.78
CA MET A 136 -1.16 -8.07 -6.61
C MET A 136 -1.90 -8.27 -5.29
N ASN A 137 -3.11 -7.72 -5.14
CA ASN A 137 -3.90 -7.92 -3.92
C ASN A 137 -4.32 -9.40 -3.75
N ALA A 138 -4.62 -10.11 -4.84
CA ALA A 138 -4.99 -11.51 -4.82
C ALA A 138 -3.85 -12.43 -4.35
N GLU A 139 -2.58 -12.03 -4.53
CA GLU A 139 -1.43 -12.73 -3.94
C GLU A 139 -1.54 -12.82 -2.41
N TYR A 140 -2.11 -11.80 -1.77
CA TYR A 140 -2.36 -11.77 -0.33
C TYR A 140 -3.76 -12.29 0.05
N GLY A 141 -4.52 -12.83 -0.92
CA GLY A 141 -5.89 -13.27 -0.73
C GLY A 141 -6.86 -12.14 -0.41
N ILE A 142 -6.52 -10.91 -0.79
CA ILE A 142 -7.34 -9.71 -0.63
C ILE A 142 -8.08 -9.45 -1.94
N TYR A 143 -9.41 -9.41 -1.87
CA TYR A 143 -10.29 -9.11 -2.98
C TYR A 143 -11.21 -7.95 -2.57
N PHE A 144 -11.71 -7.19 -3.55
CA PHE A 144 -12.51 -5.99 -3.28
C PHE A 144 -13.36 -5.60 -4.50
N PHE A 145 -14.34 -4.73 -4.26
CA PHE A 145 -15.17 -4.10 -5.28
C PHE A 145 -14.86 -2.60 -5.33
N TYR A 146 -14.85 -2.00 -6.52
CA TYR A 146 -14.82 -0.54 -6.59
C TYR A 146 -16.22 0.02 -6.34
N SER A 147 -16.31 1.11 -5.58
CA SER A 147 -17.53 1.92 -5.52
C SER A 147 -17.67 2.85 -6.72
N ARG A 148 -18.81 3.54 -6.81
CA ARG A 148 -19.12 4.49 -7.89
C ARG A 148 -18.16 5.67 -7.97
N ASP A 149 -17.50 6.01 -6.87
CA ASP A 149 -16.43 7.00 -6.76
C ASP A 149 -15.05 6.42 -7.12
N ASN A 150 -15.01 5.22 -7.70
CA ASN A 150 -13.82 4.50 -8.16
C ASN A 150 -12.84 4.02 -7.09
N TYR A 151 -13.12 4.24 -5.80
CA TYR A 151 -12.31 3.74 -4.70
C TYR A 151 -12.62 2.26 -4.39
N ALA A 152 -11.59 1.50 -4.00
CA ALA A 152 -11.80 0.15 -3.49
C ALA A 152 -12.62 0.19 -2.20
N ARG A 153 -13.70 -0.61 -2.14
CA ARG A 153 -14.55 -0.81 -0.99
C ARG A 153 -14.87 -2.29 -0.81
N MET A 154 -15.35 -2.64 0.38
CA MET A 154 -15.82 -3.98 0.73
C MET A 154 -14.77 -5.08 0.53
N PHE A 155 -13.66 -5.01 1.26
CA PHE A 155 -12.61 -6.03 1.22
C PHE A 155 -13.09 -7.40 1.72
N HIS A 156 -12.81 -8.44 0.94
CA HIS A 156 -13.25 -9.82 1.17
C HIS A 156 -12.17 -10.84 0.78
N ASN A 157 -12.37 -12.09 1.21
CA ASN A 157 -11.52 -13.22 0.79
C ASN A 157 -12.01 -13.83 -0.53
N PHE A 158 -11.32 -14.87 -1.02
CA PHE A 158 -11.66 -15.58 -2.26
C PHE A 158 -13.13 -16.04 -2.34
N TRP A 159 -13.74 -16.40 -1.20
CA TRP A 159 -15.12 -16.89 -1.13
C TRP A 159 -16.18 -15.78 -1.02
N GLY A 160 -15.79 -14.51 -1.13
CA GLY A 160 -16.70 -13.37 -0.98
C GLY A 160 -17.02 -13.01 0.48
N PHE A 161 -16.43 -13.69 1.47
CA PHE A 161 -16.63 -13.33 2.87
C PHE A 161 -15.81 -12.10 3.23
N GLY A 162 -16.49 -11.03 3.63
CA GLY A 162 -15.86 -9.81 4.10
C GLY A 162 -14.95 -10.07 5.29
N PHE A 163 -13.83 -9.34 5.38
CA PHE A 163 -12.90 -9.49 6.52
C PHE A 163 -13.51 -9.08 7.87
N GLY A 164 -14.57 -8.26 7.84
CA GLY A 164 -15.45 -7.99 8.97
C GLY A 164 -14.84 -7.11 10.07
N LYS A 165 -15.66 -6.82 11.09
CA LYS A 165 -15.31 -5.96 12.24
C LYS A 165 -14.64 -6.71 13.40
N ARG A 166 -14.24 -7.97 13.23
CA ARG A 166 -13.52 -8.69 14.30
C ARG A 166 -12.15 -8.04 14.54
N LYS A 167 -11.66 -8.10 15.78
CA LYS A 167 -10.29 -7.68 16.12
C LYS A 167 -9.30 -8.57 15.35
N PRO A 168 -8.26 -8.00 14.71
CA PRO A 168 -7.25 -8.80 14.03
C PRO A 168 -6.40 -9.58 15.05
N ASN A 169 -6.05 -10.81 14.71
CA ASN A 169 -5.11 -11.63 15.49
C ASN A 169 -3.66 -11.41 14.99
N ALA A 170 -2.67 -12.05 15.61
CA ALA A 170 -1.27 -11.94 15.22
C ALA A 170 -1.02 -12.31 13.73
N THR A 171 -1.69 -13.35 13.23
CA THR A 171 -1.60 -13.77 11.82
C THR A 171 -2.16 -12.72 10.87
N ASP A 172 -3.32 -12.13 11.19
CA ASP A 172 -3.93 -11.04 10.43
C ASP A 172 -3.04 -9.80 10.43
N ARG A 173 -2.09 -9.67 11.36
CA ARG A 173 -1.17 -8.54 11.46
C ARG A 173 0.22 -8.82 10.91
N GLY A 174 0.45 -10.02 10.37
CA GLY A 174 1.77 -10.45 9.92
C GLY A 174 2.81 -10.57 11.03
N TRP A 175 2.38 -10.77 12.30
CA TRP A 175 3.28 -10.85 13.46
C TRP A 175 3.94 -12.21 13.65
N ILE A 176 3.44 -13.24 12.99
CA ILE A 176 4.02 -14.57 13.09
C ILE A 176 5.09 -14.68 12.00
N GLU A 177 6.33 -14.47 12.41
CA GLU A 177 7.52 -14.84 11.63
C GLU A 177 7.51 -16.33 11.33
N VAL A 178 8.13 -16.72 10.21
CA VAL A 178 8.33 -18.13 9.86
C VAL A 178 9.75 -18.45 10.33
N GLU A 179 9.88 -19.43 11.22
CA GLU A 179 11.13 -20.17 11.41
C GLU A 179 11.60 -20.81 10.10
#